data_AF-R9IYI7-F1
#
_entry.id   AF-R9IYI7-F1
#
_cell.length_a   1.000
_cell.length_b   1.000
_cell.length_c   1.000
_cell.angle_alpha   90.00
_cell.angle_beta   90.00
_cell.angle_gamma   90.00
#
_symmetry.space_group_name_H-M   'P 1'
#
loop_
_entity.id
_entity.type
_entity.pdbx_description
1 polymer ?
#
loop_
_entity_poly.entity_id
_entity_poly.type
_entity_poly.pdbx_seq_one_letter_code
_entity_poly.pdbx_strand_id
1 'polypeptide(L)'
;MTNENLKKLILTALFAALACITTMIMKIPTPGTGGYIHVGDAIVILSGVVLGPWYGFAAAGLGSCMADLNDGYFIYVTITFVIKGLIALATGLVYRAIGKSNKMRYAGVLLGGVIDIVFVAGGYFLCEFFIYGAGAFESIPANIIQCDYQKY
;
A
#
# COMPACT_ATOMS: atom_id res chain seq x y z
N MET A 1 23.09 2.45 18.88
CA MET A 1 21.81 2.97 18.32
C MET A 1 21.37 4.14 19.16
N THR A 2 21.02 5.29 18.59
CA THR A 2 20.51 6.44 19.38
C THR A 2 19.04 6.22 19.75
N ASN A 3 18.56 6.85 20.82
CA ASN A 3 17.15 6.75 21.24
C ASN A 3 16.17 7.14 20.12
N GLU A 4 16.53 8.10 19.26
CA GLU A 4 15.71 8.51 18.12
C GLU A 4 15.65 7.46 17.01
N ASN A 5 16.76 6.77 16.73
CA ASN A 5 16.77 5.67 15.77
C ASN A 5 15.99 4.46 16.30
N LEU A 6 16.04 4.22 17.62
CA LEU A 6 15.22 3.18 18.28
C LEU A 6 13.73 3.48 18.16
N LYS A 7 13.30 4.71 18.48
CA LYS A 7 11.89 5.12 18.33
C LYS A 7 11.41 4.95 16.89
N LYS A 8 12.20 5.35 15.89
CA LYS A 8 11.84 5.18 14.48
C LYS A 8 11.69 3.71 14.09
N LEU A 9 12.59 2.85 14.55
CA LEU A 9 12.51 1.42 14.29
C LEU A 9 11.24 0.81 14.90
N ILE A 10 10.94 1.17 16.17
CA ILE A 10 9.72 0.72 16.86
C ILE A 10 8.47 1.17 16.12
N LEU A 11 8.40 2.45 15.73
CA LEU A 11 7.26 2.97 14.95
C LEU A 11 7.14 2.28 13.59
N THR A 12 8.26 1.99 12.93
CA THR A 12 8.25 1.25 11.65
C THR A 12 7.67 -0.15 11.82
N ALA A 13 8.07 -0.87 12.86
CA ALA A 13 7.53 -2.20 13.17
C ALA A 13 6.03 -2.13 13.54
N LEU A 14 5.61 -1.11 14.29
CA LEU A 14 4.19 -0.89 14.62
C LEU A 14 3.34 -0.62 13.38
N PHE A 15 3.82 0.25 12.46
CA PHE A 15 3.13 0.51 11.20
C PHE A 15 3.09 -0.73 10.30
N ALA A 16 4.15 -1.55 10.28
CA ALA A 16 4.14 -2.81 9.54
C ALA A 16 3.09 -3.79 10.11
N ALA A 17 3.03 -3.93 11.44
CA ALA A 17 2.02 -4.76 12.10
C ALA A 17 0.60 -4.25 11.82
N LEU A 18 0.38 -2.92 11.87
CA LEU A 18 -0.89 -2.30 11.51
C LEU A 18 -1.25 -2.58 10.03
N ALA A 19 -0.33 -2.37 9.10
CA ALA A 19 -0.57 -2.63 7.68
C ALA A 19 -0.92 -4.11 7.43
N CYS A 20 -0.24 -5.04 8.08
CA CYS A 20 -0.54 -6.47 8.01
C CYS A 20 -1.97 -6.78 8.51
N ILE A 21 -2.28 -6.40 9.75
CA ILE A 21 -3.56 -6.71 10.39
C ILE A 21 -4.72 -6.05 9.66
N THR A 22 -4.56 -4.79 9.24
CA THR A 22 -5.62 -4.07 8.52
C THR A 22 -5.88 -4.66 7.14
N THR A 23 -4.85 -5.15 6.45
CA THR A 23 -4.99 -5.86 5.16
C THR A 23 -5.70 -7.21 5.32
N MET A 24 -5.42 -7.94 6.40
CA MET A 24 -6.02 -9.25 6.66
C MET A 24 -7.47 -9.18 7.18
N ILE A 25 -7.78 -8.25 8.08
CA ILE A 25 -9.04 -8.26 8.84
C ILE A 25 -10.10 -7.34 8.22
N MET A 26 -9.71 -6.17 7.73
CA MET A 26 -10.65 -5.14 7.26
C MET A 26 -10.89 -5.23 5.76
N LYS A 27 -11.52 -6.33 5.36
CA LYS A 27 -11.94 -6.59 3.98
C LYS A 27 -13.40 -6.18 3.82
N ILE A 28 -13.67 -5.03 3.19
CA ILE A 28 -15.04 -4.58 2.92
C ILE A 28 -15.47 -5.13 1.56
N PRO A 29 -16.40 -6.11 1.49
CA PRO A 29 -16.78 -6.72 0.23
C PRO A 29 -17.45 -5.68 -0.68
N THR A 30 -17.08 -5.66 -1.94
CA THR A 30 -17.67 -4.75 -2.93
C THR A 30 -18.70 -5.49 -3.78
N PRO A 31 -20.00 -5.19 -3.62
CA PRO A 31 -21.06 -5.91 -4.33
C PRO A 31 -20.84 -5.91 -5.85
N GLY A 32 -20.99 -7.07 -6.49
CA GLY A 32 -20.91 -7.22 -7.94
C GLY A 32 -19.50 -7.30 -8.53
N THR A 33 -18.45 -7.22 -7.72
CA THR A 33 -17.04 -7.31 -8.19
C THR A 33 -16.30 -8.54 -7.69
N GLY A 34 -16.77 -9.20 -6.61
CA GLY A 34 -16.04 -10.32 -6.00
C GLY A 34 -14.80 -9.92 -5.19
N GLY A 35 -14.37 -8.66 -5.26
CA GLY A 35 -13.22 -8.13 -4.52
C GLY A 35 -13.58 -7.40 -3.22
N TYR A 36 -12.54 -6.90 -2.54
CA TYR A 36 -12.63 -6.18 -1.28
C TYR A 36 -11.90 -4.84 -1.32
N ILE A 37 -12.45 -3.83 -0.64
CA ILE A 37 -11.74 -2.59 -0.38
C ILE A 37 -10.74 -2.81 0.74
N HIS A 38 -9.48 -2.48 0.48
CA HIS A 38 -8.39 -2.59 1.46
C HIS A 38 -8.26 -1.33 2.31
N VAL A 39 -8.84 -1.35 3.51
CA VAL A 39 -8.62 -0.28 4.51
C VAL A 39 -7.14 -0.15 4.88
N GLY A 40 -6.35 -1.21 4.68
CA GLY A 40 -4.89 -1.19 4.89
C GLY A 40 -4.14 -0.17 4.03
N ASP A 41 -4.69 0.29 2.91
CA ASP A 41 -4.02 1.26 2.04
C ASP A 41 -3.93 2.64 2.65
N ALA A 42 -4.87 2.98 3.53
CA ALA A 42 -4.75 4.17 4.36
C ALA A 42 -3.52 4.09 5.29
N ILE A 43 -3.20 2.91 5.83
CA ILE A 43 -2.02 2.70 6.67
C ILE A 43 -0.74 2.77 5.84
N VAL A 44 -0.76 2.24 4.61
CA VAL A 44 0.36 2.33 3.65
C VAL A 44 0.70 3.80 3.37
N ILE A 45 -0.29 4.61 2.97
CA ILE A 45 -0.13 6.04 2.73
C ILE A 45 0.36 6.74 4.01
N LEU A 46 -0.28 6.48 5.15
CA LEU A 46 0.06 7.11 6.42
C LEU A 46 1.49 6.78 6.86
N SER A 47 1.98 5.56 6.60
CA SER A 47 3.34 5.16 6.92
C SER A 47 4.37 6.02 6.18
N GLY A 48 4.13 6.32 4.90
CA GLY A 48 4.96 7.23 4.09
C GLY A 48 4.95 8.66 4.61
N VAL A 49 3.77 9.14 5.03
CA VAL A 49 3.59 10.49 5.59
C VAL A 49 4.29 10.64 6.94
N VAL A 50 4.12 9.67 7.85
CA VAL A 50 4.60 9.76 9.25
C VAL A 50 6.06 9.37 9.37
N LEU A 51 6.48 8.27 8.75
CA LEU A 51 7.84 7.73 8.87
C LEU A 51 8.80 8.28 7.80
N GLY A 52 8.24 8.86 6.74
CA GLY A 52 8.99 9.28 5.55
C GLY A 52 9.25 8.14 4.58
N PRO A 53 10.00 8.40 3.49
CA PRO A 53 10.04 7.52 2.33
C PRO A 53 10.62 6.14 2.64
N TRP A 54 11.76 6.05 3.32
CA TRP A 54 12.45 4.77 3.51
C TRP A 54 11.84 3.90 4.62
N TYR A 55 11.50 4.50 5.76
CA TYR A 55 10.85 3.77 6.84
C TYR A 55 9.37 3.47 6.51
N GLY A 56 8.70 4.36 5.77
CA GLY A 56 7.37 4.10 5.21
C GLY A 56 7.39 2.96 4.19
N PHE A 57 8.36 2.96 3.26
CA PHE A 57 8.57 1.84 2.32
C PHE A 57 8.70 0.51 3.08
N ALA A 58 9.58 0.47 4.07
CA ALA A 58 9.81 -0.75 4.85
C ALA A 58 8.55 -1.19 5.60
N ALA A 59 7.85 -0.26 6.25
CA ALA A 59 6.65 -0.57 7.01
C ALA A 59 5.50 -1.07 6.10
N ALA A 60 5.18 -0.32 5.05
CA ALA A 60 4.12 -0.68 4.11
C ALA A 60 4.43 -1.97 3.36
N GLY A 61 5.63 -2.07 2.78
CA GLY A 61 6.04 -3.25 2.01
C GLY A 61 6.03 -4.51 2.86
N LEU A 62 6.72 -4.50 4.02
CA LEU A 62 6.81 -5.69 4.88
C LEU A 62 5.45 -6.04 5.50
N GLY A 63 4.69 -5.05 5.95
CA GLY A 63 3.37 -5.28 6.54
C GLY A 63 2.39 -5.89 5.55
N SER A 64 2.23 -5.29 4.38
CA SER A 64 1.28 -5.79 3.38
C SER A 64 1.71 -7.12 2.75
N CYS A 65 3.01 -7.35 2.52
CA CYS A 65 3.44 -8.66 2.00
C CYS A 65 3.33 -9.79 3.03
N MET A 66 3.44 -9.48 4.33
CA MET A 66 3.16 -10.47 5.40
C MET A 66 1.68 -10.85 5.44
N ALA A 67 0.76 -9.94 5.12
CA ALA A 67 -0.65 -10.28 5.00
C ALA A 67 -0.87 -11.30 3.87
N ASP A 68 -0.30 -11.07 2.69
CA ASP A 68 -0.38 -12.01 1.57
C ASP A 68 0.26 -13.36 1.91
N LEU A 69 1.40 -13.35 2.61
CA LEU A 69 2.08 -14.56 3.03
C LEU A 69 1.21 -15.39 3.97
N ASN A 70 0.54 -14.74 4.92
CA ASN A 70 -0.31 -15.40 5.91
C ASN A 70 -1.64 -15.89 5.30
N ASP A 71 -2.21 -15.15 4.35
CA ASP A 71 -3.46 -15.53 3.66
C ASP A 71 -3.21 -16.56 2.53
N GLY A 72 -1.95 -16.88 2.21
CA GLY A 72 -1.57 -17.92 1.23
C GLY A 72 -1.38 -17.42 -0.21
N TYR A 73 -1.34 -16.11 -0.43
CA TYR A 73 -1.17 -15.46 -1.74
C TYR A 73 0.32 -15.32 -2.12
N PHE A 74 1.06 -16.43 -2.17
CA PHE A 74 2.51 -16.44 -2.30
C PHE A 74 3.07 -15.69 -3.53
N ILE A 75 2.39 -15.75 -4.67
CA ILE A 75 2.78 -15.02 -5.90
C ILE A 75 2.75 -13.51 -5.65
N TYR A 76 1.77 -13.04 -4.88
CA TYR A 76 1.58 -11.63 -4.59
C TYR A 76 2.51 -11.09 -3.50
N VAL A 77 3.14 -11.93 -2.68
CA VAL A 77 4.05 -11.48 -1.61
C VAL A 77 5.12 -10.51 -2.14
N THR A 78 5.82 -10.87 -3.22
CA THR A 78 6.87 -10.01 -3.77
C THR A 78 6.29 -8.79 -4.48
N ILE A 79 5.18 -8.98 -5.21
CA ILE A 79 4.50 -7.91 -5.95
C ILE A 79 4.00 -6.84 -4.97
N THR A 80 3.27 -7.24 -3.94
CA THR A 80 2.74 -6.38 -2.89
C THR A 80 3.85 -5.68 -2.11
N PHE A 81 4.93 -6.38 -1.75
CA PHE A 81 6.08 -5.75 -1.10
C PHE A 81 6.60 -4.55 -1.91
N VAL A 82 6.79 -4.74 -3.22
CA VAL A 82 7.29 -3.70 -4.11
C VAL A 82 6.25 -2.60 -4.30
N ILE A 83 5.01 -2.94 -4.67
CA ILE A 83 3.96 -1.96 -4.96
C ILE A 83 3.64 -1.11 -3.73
N LYS A 84 3.30 -1.74 -2.60
CA LYS A 84 2.92 -1.02 -1.37
C LYS A 84 4.10 -0.27 -0.78
N GLY A 85 5.31 -0.82 -0.87
CA GLY A 85 6.54 -0.10 -0.54
C GLY A 85 6.70 1.17 -1.36
N LEU A 86 6.61 1.08 -2.70
CA LEU A 86 6.76 2.22 -3.61
C LEU A 86 5.69 3.29 -3.40
N ILE A 87 4.45 2.90 -3.08
CA ILE A 87 3.37 3.85 -2.74
C ILE A 87 3.75 4.68 -1.52
N ALA A 88 4.19 4.03 -0.43
CA ALA A 88 4.61 4.73 0.78
C ALA A 88 5.86 5.60 0.55
N LEU A 89 6.81 5.12 -0.27
CA LEU A 89 8.00 5.88 -0.65
C LEU A 89 7.62 7.15 -1.40
N ALA A 90 6.84 7.02 -2.47
CA ALA A 90 6.43 8.14 -3.33
C ALA A 90 5.58 9.13 -2.54
N THR A 91 4.63 8.64 -1.74
CA THR A 91 3.82 9.47 -0.83
C THR A 91 4.70 10.25 0.14
N GLY A 92 5.68 9.59 0.77
CA GLY A 92 6.61 10.24 1.70
C GLY A 92 7.48 11.31 1.04
N LEU A 93 7.90 11.10 -0.22
CA LEU A 93 8.64 12.11 -0.99
C LEU A 93 7.77 13.31 -1.33
N VAL A 94 6.56 13.07 -1.87
CA VAL A 94 5.62 14.14 -2.22
C VAL A 94 5.23 14.94 -0.99
N TYR A 95 4.85 14.26 0.10
CA TYR A 95 4.46 14.91 1.35
C TYR A 95 5.58 15.81 1.90
N ARG A 96 6.84 15.37 1.83
CA ARG A 96 8.00 16.20 2.24
C ARG A 96 8.22 17.39 1.32
N ALA A 97 8.01 17.23 0.02
CA ALA A 97 8.22 18.29 -0.95
C ALA A 97 7.19 19.43 -0.79
N ILE A 98 5.92 19.06 -0.56
CA ILE A 98 4.82 20.04 -0.59
C ILE A 98 4.24 20.40 0.78
N GLY A 99 4.43 19.57 1.82
CA GLY A 99 3.81 19.68 3.15
C GLY A 99 4.31 20.84 4.05
N LYS A 100 4.67 21.98 3.45
CA LYS A 100 5.24 23.15 4.13
C LYS A 100 4.21 23.98 4.91
N SER A 101 2.92 23.86 4.59
CA SER A 101 1.82 24.50 5.32
C SER A 101 0.72 23.49 5.67
N ASN A 102 -0.14 23.81 6.65
CA ASN A 102 -1.24 22.93 7.06
C ASN A 102 -2.17 22.55 5.90
N LYS A 103 -2.52 23.50 5.01
CA LYS A 103 -3.33 23.21 3.81
C LYS A 103 -2.62 22.25 2.87
N MET A 104 -1.31 22.42 2.68
CA MET A 104 -0.52 21.58 1.80
C MET A 104 -0.24 20.18 2.38
N ARG A 105 -0.32 20.02 3.71
CA ARG A 105 -0.26 18.69 4.33
C ARG A 105 -1.48 17.85 3.96
N TYR A 106 -2.69 18.42 3.97
CA TYR A 106 -3.89 17.72 3.48
C TYR A 106 -3.75 17.38 2.00
N ALA A 107 -3.26 18.31 1.17
CA ALA A 107 -2.98 18.05 -0.24
C ALA A 107 -1.98 16.90 -0.43
N GLY A 108 -0.92 16.82 0.39
CA GLY A 108 0.06 15.74 0.34
C GLY A 108 -0.53 14.36 0.66
N VAL A 109 -1.45 14.28 1.62
CA VAL A 109 -2.17 13.03 1.93
C VAL A 109 -3.10 12.63 0.78
N LEU A 110 -3.85 13.59 0.23
CA LEU A 110 -4.74 13.34 -0.92
C LEU A 110 -3.98 12.86 -2.16
N LEU A 111 -2.82 13.47 -2.45
CA LEU A 111 -1.94 13.00 -3.52
C LEU A 111 -1.39 11.59 -3.24
N GLY A 112 -1.17 11.24 -1.98
CA GLY A 112 -0.85 9.86 -1.59
C GLY A 112 -1.93 8.86 -2.03
N GLY A 113 -3.22 9.22 -1.89
CA GLY A 113 -4.33 8.41 -2.40
C GLY A 113 -4.35 8.28 -3.93
N VAL A 114 -4.00 9.34 -4.65
CA VAL A 114 -3.87 9.28 -6.12
C VAL A 114 -2.71 8.39 -6.54
N ILE A 115 -1.56 8.51 -5.86
CA ILE A 115 -0.39 7.65 -6.08
C ILE A 115 -0.77 6.18 -5.85
N ASP A 116 -1.46 5.90 -4.75
CA ASP A 116 -1.94 4.56 -4.41
C ASP A 116 -2.80 3.97 -5.52
N ILE A 117 -3.81 4.69 -6.04
CA ILE A 117 -4.65 4.24 -7.16
C ILE A 117 -3.81 3.92 -8.40
N VAL A 118 -2.87 4.81 -8.77
CA VAL A 118 -2.03 4.63 -9.97
C VAL A 118 -1.13 3.40 -9.83
N PHE A 119 -0.48 3.22 -8.68
CA PHE A 119 0.44 2.10 -8.47
C PHE A 119 -0.30 0.79 -8.25
N VAL A 120 -1.47 0.78 -7.62
CA VAL A 120 -2.29 -0.42 -7.49
C VAL A 120 -2.81 -0.83 -8.87
N ALA A 121 -3.54 0.04 -9.57
CA ALA A 121 -4.09 -0.30 -10.89
C ALA A 121 -3.00 -0.62 -11.93
N GLY A 122 -1.97 0.22 -12.04
CA GLY A 122 -0.91 0.05 -13.04
C GLY A 122 0.13 -1.01 -12.66
N GLY A 123 0.54 -1.06 -11.39
CA GLY A 123 1.57 -1.97 -10.91
C GLY A 123 1.11 -3.41 -10.89
N TYR A 124 -0.09 -3.69 -10.35
CA TYR A 124 -0.63 -5.04 -10.38
C TYR A 124 -0.91 -5.48 -11.81
N PHE A 125 -1.55 -4.64 -12.64
CA PHE A 125 -1.76 -4.97 -14.04
C PHE A 125 -0.46 -5.34 -14.76
N LEU A 126 0.61 -4.56 -14.59
CA LEU A 126 1.88 -4.85 -15.23
C LEU A 126 2.43 -6.21 -14.79
N CYS A 127 2.43 -6.51 -13.48
CA CYS A 127 2.91 -7.78 -12.95
C CYS A 127 2.02 -8.95 -13.39
N GLU A 128 0.69 -8.81 -13.28
CA GLU A 128 -0.30 -9.80 -13.67
C GLU A 128 -0.28 -10.07 -15.16
N PHE A 129 0.00 -9.09 -16.01
CA PHE A 129 0.11 -9.30 -17.45
C PHE A 129 1.22 -10.30 -17.80
N PHE A 130 2.33 -10.29 -17.06
CA PHE A 130 3.39 -11.29 -17.25
C PHE A 130 3.01 -12.68 -16.72
N ILE A 131 2.09 -12.78 -15.77
CA ILE A 131 1.69 -14.03 -15.12
C ILE A 131 0.50 -14.68 -15.86
N TYR A 132 -0.52 -13.88 -16.19
CA TYR A 132 -1.83 -14.31 -16.69
C TYR A 132 -2.12 -13.85 -18.12
N GLY A 133 -1.25 -13.03 -18.75
CA GLY A 133 -1.46 -12.53 -20.10
C GLY A 133 -2.68 -11.62 -20.21
N ALA A 134 -3.52 -11.84 -21.22
CA ALA A 134 -4.71 -11.01 -21.46
C ALA A 134 -5.76 -11.05 -20.33
N GLY A 135 -5.70 -12.04 -19.42
CA GLY A 135 -6.58 -12.09 -18.24
C GLY A 135 -6.32 -10.98 -17.22
N ALA A 136 -5.15 -10.32 -17.28
CA ALA A 136 -4.82 -9.20 -16.40
C ALA A 136 -5.70 -7.95 -16.63
N PHE A 137 -6.35 -7.81 -17.80
CA PHE A 137 -7.23 -6.67 -18.06
C PHE A 137 -8.48 -6.66 -17.16
N GLU A 138 -8.85 -7.81 -16.60
CA GLU A 138 -10.02 -7.93 -15.71
C GLU A 138 -9.79 -7.27 -14.35
N SER A 139 -8.55 -7.15 -13.88
CA SER A 139 -8.25 -6.55 -12.58
C SER A 139 -8.26 -5.02 -12.61
N ILE A 140 -8.08 -4.39 -13.78
CA ILE A 140 -7.96 -2.92 -13.91
C ILE A 140 -9.18 -2.18 -13.33
N PRO A 141 -10.43 -2.48 -13.72
CA PRO A 141 -11.59 -1.70 -13.24
C PRO A 141 -11.74 -1.79 -11.71
N ALA A 142 -11.47 -2.96 -11.15
CA ALA A 142 -11.58 -3.20 -9.73
C ALA A 142 -10.45 -2.49 -8.96
N ASN A 143 -9.21 -2.58 -9.44
CA ASN A 143 -8.05 -1.93 -8.83
C ASN A 143 -8.15 -0.39 -8.84
N ILE A 144 -8.83 0.20 -9.83
CA ILE A 144 -9.08 1.66 -9.87
C ILE A 144 -9.97 2.12 -8.70
N ILE A 145 -10.95 1.30 -8.32
CA ILE A 145 -11.85 1.60 -7.19
C ILE A 145 -11.30 1.04 -5.86
N GLN A 146 -10.02 0.67 -5.83
CA GLN A 146 -9.33 0.03 -4.70
C GLN A 146 -9.98 -1.27 -4.24
N CYS A 147 -10.55 -2.01 -5.19
CA CYS A 147 -11.15 -3.31 -4.97
C CYS A 147 -10.25 -4.38 -5.59
N ASP A 148 -9.43 -5.06 -4.79
CA ASP A 148 -8.47 -6.02 -5.32
C ASP A 148 -9.21 -7.28 -5.78
N TYR A 149 -9.25 -7.52 -7.09
CA TYR A 149 -10.09 -8.53 -7.75
C TYR A 149 -9.47 -9.93 -7.73
N GLN A 150 -8.14 -10.04 -7.75
CA GLN A 150 -7.45 -11.31 -8.02
C GLN A 150 -6.85 -12.01 -6.79
N LYS A 151 -7.13 -11.49 -5.60
CA LYS A 151 -6.73 -12.15 -4.35
C LYS A 151 -7.79 -13.10 -3.80
N TYR A 152 -8.90 -13.42 -4.48
CA TYR A 152 -9.91 -14.35 -3.94
C TYR A 152 -10.58 -15.20 -5.01
#